data_AF-A0A935MRX0-F1
#
_entry.id   AF-A0A935MRX0-F1
#
_cell.length_a   1.000
_cell.length_b   1.000
_cell.length_c   1.000
_cell.angle_alpha   90.00
_cell.angle_beta   90.00
_cell.angle_gamma   90.00
#
_symmetry.space_group_name_H-M   'P 1'
#
loop_
_entity.id
_entity.type
_entity.pdbx_description
1 polymer ?
#
loop_
_entity_poly.entity_id
_entity_poly.type
_entity_poly.pdbx_seq_one_letter_code
_entity_poly.pdbx_strand_id
1 'polypeptide(L)'
;MLRRILPGLFIFVVLLGAALPTLAWDDTGHKITAYIAWQRMTPDVRERVLKILLVAPEDSTIGTYYMPYGSQNVDARKRDFFMFMATWADVVRDRNFDVRYKKYHKGNWHYDDQFWTSKDGKIEFLKAPDDGGQALTRITEFVKLIGGTAPDSEKAVAIAWLEHLIGDIHQPLHSSARVTDTEPKGDQGGNLFSLTPKDTPRDKQENLHWFWDSMVVRNIPNTKNVCDIDFLEPLANGFMKKYPFDRMQSRLALSDPASWAKESLTFAQNDVYSADLIRGEMPSDKYKKKGLKIAEERLTLAGYRMGEIFNQAFGAKATVASAEAIPCKIIRKVMYPITKTSSVKQTLEIALLDLCPTQVASRPMYSFFIGGEMVMKEYDVVRTFKSEAEARKYAADNNITDISF
;
A
#
# COMPACT_ATOMS: atom_id res chain seq x y z
N MET A 1 59.50 15.52 48.56
CA MET A 1 58.85 14.27 48.08
C MET A 1 57.66 14.03 49.00
N LEU A 2 56.38 13.97 48.64
CA LEU A 2 55.64 13.76 47.40
C LEU A 2 54.33 14.59 47.50
N ARG A 3 53.90 15.21 46.39
CA ARG A 3 52.56 15.79 46.22
C ARG A 3 51.50 14.68 46.18
N ARG A 4 50.41 14.82 46.93
CA ARG A 4 49.17 14.03 46.72
C ARG A 4 48.34 14.75 45.66
N ILE A 5 48.11 14.08 44.52
CA ILE A 5 47.18 14.47 43.46
C ILE A 5 46.04 13.45 43.48
N LEU A 6 44.80 13.90 43.64
CA LEU A 6 43.60 13.13 43.30
C LEU A 6 43.43 13.12 41.76
N PRO A 7 42.94 12.01 41.19
CA PRO A 7 42.01 12.06 40.08
C PRO A 7 40.71 11.35 40.52
N GLY A 8 39.51 11.96 40.45
CA GLY A 8 38.92 12.51 39.24
C GLY A 8 38.13 11.41 38.52
N LEU A 9 37.00 10.98 39.12
CA LEU A 9 36.13 9.95 38.55
C LEU A 9 35.29 10.57 37.41
N PHE A 10 35.69 10.35 36.16
CA PHE A 10 34.87 10.68 34.99
C PHE A 10 33.73 9.68 34.87
N ILE A 11 32.50 10.13 35.15
CA ILE A 11 31.29 9.38 34.81
C ILE A 11 31.02 9.58 33.32
N PHE A 12 31.27 8.53 32.54
CA PHE A 12 30.82 8.44 31.15
C PHE A 12 29.29 8.27 31.16
N VAL A 13 28.54 9.33 30.86
CA VAL A 13 27.11 9.23 30.55
C VAL A 13 27.01 8.63 29.15
N VAL A 14 26.80 7.32 29.09
CA VAL A 14 26.41 6.62 27.85
C VAL A 14 24.96 7.01 27.56
N LEU A 15 24.77 7.96 26.65
CA LEU A 15 23.46 8.24 26.04
C LEU A 15 23.08 7.05 25.14
N LEU A 16 22.45 6.04 25.75
CA LEU A 16 21.69 5.02 25.03
C LEU A 16 20.46 5.70 24.41
N GLY A 17 20.63 6.19 23.18
CA GLY A 17 19.53 6.57 22.30
C GLY A 17 18.69 5.33 22.00
N ALA A 18 17.67 5.09 22.81
CA ALA A 18 16.58 4.21 22.41
C ALA A 18 15.85 4.91 21.27
N ALA A 19 16.10 4.49 20.04
CA ALA A 19 15.27 4.84 18.89
C ALA A 19 13.84 4.45 19.24
N LEU A 20 12.95 5.44 19.37
CA LEU A 20 11.51 5.19 19.39
C LEU A 20 11.17 4.50 18.05
N PRO A 21 10.30 3.49 18.04
CA PRO A 21 9.88 2.87 16.79
C PRO A 21 9.18 3.93 15.94
N THR A 22 9.83 4.35 14.86
CA THR A 22 9.29 5.27 13.85
C THR A 22 8.37 4.46 12.92
N LEU A 23 7.13 4.23 13.32
CA LEU A 23 6.14 3.46 12.56
C LEU A 23 5.46 4.39 11.55
N ALA A 24 5.99 4.42 10.34
CA ALA A 24 5.76 5.40 9.29
C ALA A 24 4.40 5.25 8.59
N TRP A 25 3.43 6.14 8.78
CA TRP A 25 2.03 5.71 8.88
C TRP A 25 1.91 4.53 9.85
N ASP A 26 0.96 4.64 10.77
CA ASP A 26 0.65 3.46 11.56
C ASP A 26 0.04 2.34 10.70
N ASP A 27 -0.18 1.19 11.32
CA ASP A 27 -0.75 0.01 10.68
C ASP A 27 -2.04 0.32 9.89
N THR A 28 -2.85 1.28 10.35
CA THR A 28 -4.08 1.70 9.65
C THR A 28 -3.76 2.42 8.34
N GLY A 29 -2.82 3.37 8.34
CA GLY A 29 -2.46 4.12 7.13
C GLY A 29 -1.91 3.20 6.03
N HIS A 30 -0.97 2.33 6.38
CA HIS A 30 -0.41 1.35 5.45
C HIS A 30 -1.45 0.42 4.85
N LYS A 31 -2.30 -0.17 5.68
CA LYS A 31 -3.35 -1.08 5.21
C LYS A 31 -4.38 -0.36 4.34
N ILE A 32 -4.70 0.92 4.61
CA ILE A 32 -5.55 1.73 3.73
C ILE A 32 -4.90 1.89 2.35
N THR A 33 -3.64 2.29 2.31
CA THR A 33 -2.89 2.43 1.05
C THR A 33 -2.85 1.11 0.27
N ALA A 34 -2.59 -0.01 0.94
CA ALA A 34 -2.60 -1.34 0.33
C ALA A 34 -4.00 -1.76 -0.15
N TYR A 35 -5.07 -1.48 0.60
CA TYR A 35 -6.44 -1.73 0.14
C TYR A 35 -6.73 -0.98 -1.16
N ILE A 36 -6.37 0.30 -1.22
CA ILE A 36 -6.59 1.13 -2.43
C ILE A 36 -5.78 0.58 -3.61
N ALA A 37 -4.52 0.18 -3.37
CA ALA A 37 -3.69 -0.47 -4.37
C ALA A 37 -4.31 -1.78 -4.87
N TRP A 38 -4.82 -2.61 -3.95
CA TRP A 38 -5.56 -3.82 -4.29
C TRP A 38 -6.73 -3.53 -5.21
N GLN A 39 -7.58 -2.55 -4.87
CA GLN A 39 -8.72 -2.16 -5.72
C GLN A 39 -8.28 -1.67 -7.11
N ARG A 40 -7.09 -1.08 -7.21
CA ARG A 40 -6.51 -0.60 -8.48
C ARG A 40 -5.87 -1.69 -9.34
N MET A 41 -5.35 -2.75 -8.73
CA MET A 41 -4.75 -3.87 -9.46
C MET A 41 -5.80 -4.66 -10.25
N THR A 42 -5.42 -5.16 -11.43
CA THR A 42 -6.26 -6.12 -12.18
C THR A 42 -6.32 -7.47 -11.43
N PRO A 43 -7.36 -8.30 -11.67
CA PRO A 43 -7.45 -9.63 -11.05
C PRO A 43 -6.21 -10.50 -11.29
N ASP A 44 -5.66 -10.51 -12.52
CA ASP A 44 -4.47 -11.31 -12.85
C ASP A 44 -3.22 -10.83 -12.11
N VAL A 45 -3.07 -9.51 -11.97
CA VAL A 45 -1.96 -8.90 -11.22
C VAL A 45 -2.05 -9.27 -9.74
N ARG A 46 -3.26 -9.21 -9.14
CA ARG A 46 -3.49 -9.64 -7.75
C ARG A 46 -3.05 -11.09 -7.56
N GLU A 47 -3.48 -12.00 -8.43
CA GLU A 47 -3.11 -13.41 -8.35
C GLU A 47 -1.60 -13.63 -8.53
N ARG A 48 -0.96 -12.89 -9.44
CA ARG A 48 0.49 -12.98 -9.66
C ARG A 48 1.27 -12.52 -8.43
N VAL A 49 0.91 -11.36 -7.87
CA VAL A 49 1.53 -10.81 -6.66
C VAL A 49 1.40 -11.79 -5.50
N LEU A 50 0.22 -12.35 -5.28
CA LEU A 50 0.00 -13.32 -4.21
C LEU A 50 0.82 -14.60 -4.38
N LYS A 51 0.91 -15.15 -5.60
CA LYS A 51 1.75 -16.32 -5.86
C LYS A 51 3.22 -16.05 -5.55
N ILE A 52 3.71 -14.85 -5.84
CA ILE A 52 5.08 -14.43 -5.51
C ILE A 52 5.24 -14.33 -3.99
N LEU A 53 4.32 -13.65 -3.29
CA LEU A 53 4.37 -13.51 -1.83
C LEU A 53 4.35 -14.87 -1.10
N LEU A 54 3.61 -15.86 -1.61
CA LEU A 54 3.54 -17.21 -1.02
C LEU A 54 4.84 -18.02 -1.14
N VAL A 55 5.77 -17.64 -2.01
CA VAL A 55 7.10 -18.27 -2.14
C VAL A 55 8.21 -17.46 -1.47
N ALA A 56 7.85 -16.50 -0.60
CA ALA A 56 8.81 -15.77 0.19
C ALA A 56 9.69 -16.72 1.04
N PRO A 57 10.96 -16.36 1.31
CA PRO A 57 11.81 -17.12 2.21
C PRO A 57 11.13 -17.36 3.57
N GLU A 58 11.21 -18.56 4.13
CA GLU A 58 10.56 -18.92 5.40
C GLU A 58 10.98 -17.98 6.54
N ASP A 59 12.26 -17.61 6.57
CA ASP A 59 12.83 -16.69 7.57
C ASP A 59 12.32 -15.24 7.47
N SER A 60 11.63 -14.88 6.38
CA SER A 60 10.91 -13.61 6.25
C SER A 60 9.59 -13.61 7.02
N THR A 61 9.01 -14.78 7.31
CA THR A 61 7.67 -14.99 7.87
C THR A 61 6.51 -14.40 7.04
N ILE A 62 6.76 -13.93 5.81
CA ILE A 62 5.69 -13.38 4.94
C ILE A 62 4.58 -14.42 4.74
N GLY A 63 4.93 -15.66 4.41
CA GLY A 63 3.95 -16.72 4.17
C GLY A 63 3.04 -17.04 5.38
N THR A 64 3.45 -16.71 6.61
CA THR A 64 2.66 -17.00 7.82
C THR A 64 1.46 -16.07 7.98
N TYR A 65 1.42 -14.94 7.26
CA TYR A 65 0.29 -14.02 7.27
C TYR A 65 -0.85 -14.45 6.35
N TYR A 66 -0.61 -15.40 5.44
CA TYR A 66 -1.68 -15.97 4.64
C TYR A 66 -2.45 -17.02 5.44
N MET A 67 -3.77 -16.82 5.60
CA MET A 67 -4.65 -17.78 6.24
C MET A 67 -5.39 -18.62 5.19
N PRO A 68 -4.94 -19.85 4.86
CA PRO A 68 -5.56 -20.70 3.83
C PRO A 68 -6.91 -21.30 4.23
N TYR A 69 -7.28 -21.20 5.51
CA TYR A 69 -8.61 -21.58 6.03
C TYR A 69 -9.20 -20.44 6.89
N GLY A 70 -10.52 -20.35 6.96
CA GLY A 70 -11.23 -19.34 7.74
C GLY A 70 -12.70 -19.21 7.35
N SER A 71 -13.48 -18.52 8.19
CA SER A 71 -14.89 -18.22 7.91
C SER A 71 -15.09 -17.14 6.83
N GLN A 72 -14.05 -16.33 6.58
CA GLN A 72 -14.04 -15.34 5.51
C GLN A 72 -13.90 -15.99 4.13
N ASN A 73 -14.48 -15.34 3.11
CA ASN A 73 -14.33 -15.80 1.73
C ASN A 73 -12.85 -15.74 1.27
N VAL A 74 -12.51 -16.48 0.22
CA VAL A 74 -11.13 -16.59 -0.27
C VAL A 74 -10.59 -15.23 -0.71
N ASP A 75 -11.41 -14.43 -1.40
CA ASP A 75 -10.99 -13.14 -1.95
C ASP A 75 -10.67 -12.10 -0.88
N ALA A 76 -11.42 -12.08 0.22
CA ALA A 76 -11.15 -11.25 1.39
C ALA A 76 -9.81 -11.65 2.03
N ARG A 77 -9.58 -12.96 2.25
CA ARG A 77 -8.32 -13.43 2.84
C ARG A 77 -7.10 -13.14 1.96
N LYS A 78 -7.27 -13.23 0.65
CA LYS A 78 -6.26 -12.85 -0.36
C LYS A 78 -5.93 -11.35 -0.27
N ARG A 79 -6.95 -10.50 -0.25
CA ARG A 79 -6.79 -9.06 -0.08
C ARG A 79 -6.14 -8.73 1.26
N ASP A 80 -6.60 -9.32 2.34
CA ASP A 80 -6.11 -9.05 3.69
C ASP A 80 -4.64 -9.45 3.82
N PHE A 81 -4.26 -10.60 3.24
CA PHE A 81 -2.85 -10.99 3.17
C PHE A 81 -1.99 -9.95 2.44
N PHE A 82 -2.46 -9.43 1.31
CA PHE A 82 -1.78 -8.31 0.63
C PHE A 82 -1.72 -7.07 1.54
N MET A 83 -2.81 -6.68 2.19
CA MET A 83 -2.82 -5.53 3.10
C MET A 83 -1.84 -5.67 4.28
N PHE A 84 -1.62 -6.87 4.81
CA PHE A 84 -0.63 -7.12 5.86
C PHE A 84 0.81 -6.94 5.37
N MET A 85 1.09 -7.08 4.08
CA MET A 85 2.46 -6.90 3.56
C MET A 85 2.93 -5.46 3.66
N ALA A 86 2.01 -4.50 3.52
CA ALA A 86 2.31 -3.09 3.73
C ALA A 86 2.77 -2.75 5.16
N THR A 87 2.60 -3.62 6.15
CA THR A 87 3.10 -3.40 7.53
C THR A 87 4.28 -4.30 7.90
N TRP A 88 4.65 -5.23 7.01
CA TRP A 88 5.67 -6.24 7.28
C TRP A 88 7.04 -5.62 7.63
N ALA A 89 7.44 -4.54 6.95
CA ALA A 89 8.73 -3.88 7.19
C ALA A 89 8.85 -3.28 8.61
N ASP A 90 7.73 -2.95 9.25
CA ASP A 90 7.70 -2.57 10.65
C ASP A 90 7.67 -3.79 11.58
N VAL A 91 6.98 -4.86 11.20
CA VAL A 91 6.94 -6.09 12.01
C VAL A 91 8.32 -6.77 12.11
N VAL A 92 9.16 -6.68 11.08
CA VAL A 92 10.52 -7.24 11.13
C VAL A 92 11.45 -6.52 12.12
N ARG A 93 11.01 -5.41 12.73
CA ARG A 93 11.74 -4.71 13.80
C ARG A 93 11.71 -5.46 15.13
N ASP A 94 10.80 -6.44 15.30
CA ASP A 94 10.71 -7.23 16.52
C ASP A 94 11.97 -8.07 16.75
N ARG A 95 12.71 -7.70 17.82
CA ARG A 95 13.99 -8.31 18.21
C ARG A 95 13.83 -9.71 18.80
N ASN A 96 12.61 -10.15 19.12
CA ASN A 96 12.35 -11.53 19.55
C ASN A 96 12.58 -12.54 18.41
N PHE A 97 12.57 -12.08 17.15
CA PHE A 97 12.81 -12.90 15.96
C PHE A 97 14.18 -12.54 15.35
N ASP A 98 15.27 -12.91 16.02
CA ASP A 98 16.64 -12.48 15.71
C ASP A 98 17.06 -12.67 14.25
N VAL A 99 16.77 -13.82 13.64
CA VAL A 99 17.08 -14.11 12.22
C VAL A 99 16.36 -13.13 11.30
N ARG A 100 15.06 -12.95 11.51
CA ARG A 100 14.22 -12.04 10.72
C ARG A 100 14.68 -10.59 10.91
N TYR A 101 14.91 -10.19 12.16
CA TYR A 101 15.39 -8.85 12.52
C TYR A 101 16.72 -8.53 11.83
N LYS A 102 17.76 -9.33 12.05
CA LYS A 102 19.09 -9.06 11.49
C LYS A 102 19.10 -9.01 9.96
N LYS A 103 18.32 -9.89 9.33
CA LYS A 103 18.27 -10.01 7.87
C LYS A 103 17.44 -8.89 7.24
N TYR A 104 16.22 -8.70 7.71
CA TYR A 104 15.21 -7.90 7.01
C TYR A 104 15.02 -6.51 7.57
N HIS A 105 15.32 -6.22 8.84
CA HIS A 105 15.18 -4.87 9.37
C HIS A 105 16.21 -3.92 8.73
N LYS A 106 15.72 -2.77 8.25
CA LYS A 106 16.51 -1.69 7.64
C LYS A 106 15.95 -0.33 8.02
N GLY A 107 16.33 0.18 9.21
CA GLY A 107 15.74 1.40 9.77
C GLY A 107 15.85 2.64 8.86
N ASN A 108 16.96 2.81 8.15
CA ASN A 108 17.15 3.96 7.27
C ASN A 108 16.46 3.85 5.90
N TRP A 109 15.72 2.76 5.64
CA TRP A 109 14.97 2.63 4.39
C TRP A 109 13.63 3.33 4.44
N HIS A 110 13.10 3.62 5.63
CA HIS A 110 11.73 4.13 5.82
C HIS A 110 11.58 5.62 5.49
N TYR A 111 12.65 6.36 5.23
CA TYR A 111 12.58 7.81 5.01
C TYR A 111 13.59 8.26 3.96
N ASP A 112 13.41 9.48 3.46
CA ASP A 112 14.33 10.16 2.55
C ASP A 112 14.28 11.67 2.84
N ASP A 113 14.97 12.06 3.91
CA ASP A 113 14.84 13.40 4.48
C ASP A 113 15.57 14.46 3.65
N GLN A 114 14.81 15.44 3.17
CA GLN A 114 15.39 16.70 2.74
C GLN A 114 15.60 17.59 3.98
N PHE A 115 16.84 18.02 4.20
CA PHE A 115 17.17 18.93 5.28
C PHE A 115 16.85 20.37 4.88
N TRP A 116 16.14 21.10 5.76
CA TRP A 116 15.74 22.47 5.51
C TRP A 116 15.62 23.29 6.80
N THR A 117 15.72 24.61 6.67
CA THR A 117 15.42 25.56 7.73
C THR A 117 14.52 26.67 7.20
N SER A 118 13.93 27.46 8.11
CA SER A 118 13.14 28.64 7.76
C SER A 118 13.74 29.87 8.42
N LYS A 119 14.16 30.84 7.61
CA LYS A 119 14.65 32.15 8.05
C LYS A 119 13.79 33.23 7.43
N ASP A 120 13.25 34.11 8.27
CA ASP A 120 12.35 35.20 7.86
C ASP A 120 11.18 34.73 6.96
N GLY A 121 10.66 33.53 7.23
CA GLY A 121 9.57 32.91 6.47
C GLY A 121 9.98 32.32 5.11
N LYS A 122 11.28 32.27 4.79
CA LYS A 122 11.82 31.65 3.58
C LYS A 122 12.48 30.32 3.89
N ILE A 123 12.19 29.32 3.07
CA ILE A 123 12.80 27.99 3.14
C ILE A 123 14.20 28.03 2.54
N GLU A 124 15.17 27.50 3.29
CA GLU A 124 16.54 27.24 2.82
C GLU A 124 16.82 25.74 2.92
N PHE A 125 17.28 25.14 1.82
CA PHE A 125 17.71 23.73 1.81
C PHE A 125 19.15 23.62 2.29
N LEU A 126 19.40 22.56 3.07
CA LEU A 126 20.70 22.27 3.66
C LEU A 126 21.24 20.97 3.08
N LYS A 127 22.57 20.80 3.12
CA LYS A 127 23.21 19.55 2.73
C LYS A 127 22.77 18.44 3.70
N ALA A 128 22.23 17.35 3.16
CA ALA A 128 21.96 16.15 3.93
C ALA A 128 23.27 15.47 4.40
N PRO A 129 23.27 14.78 5.55
CA PRO A 129 24.34 13.87 5.94
C PRO A 129 24.57 12.77 4.90
N ASP A 130 25.79 12.26 4.81
CA ASP A 130 26.14 11.23 3.82
C ASP A 130 25.50 9.85 4.14
N ASP A 131 25.06 9.61 5.38
CA ASP A 131 24.41 8.39 5.87
C ASP A 131 22.88 8.52 6.03
N GLY A 132 22.24 9.24 5.10
CA GLY A 132 20.82 9.56 5.12
C GLY A 132 19.85 8.40 4.83
N GLY A 133 18.58 8.80 4.70
CA GLY A 133 17.48 7.92 4.31
C GLY A 133 17.68 7.33 2.91
N GLN A 134 17.12 6.14 2.67
CA GLN A 134 17.27 5.40 1.41
C GLN A 134 15.92 5.07 0.73
N ALA A 135 14.80 5.60 1.21
CA ALA A 135 13.48 5.18 0.71
C ALA A 135 13.35 5.34 -0.81
N LEU A 136 13.78 6.46 -1.40
CA LEU A 136 13.66 6.68 -2.85
C LEU A 136 14.54 5.75 -3.66
N THR A 137 15.77 5.51 -3.16
CA THR A 137 16.70 4.56 -3.78
C THR A 137 16.11 3.17 -3.77
N ARG A 138 15.56 2.73 -2.63
CA ARG A 138 14.98 1.39 -2.47
C ARG A 138 13.68 1.21 -3.24
N ILE A 139 12.80 2.22 -3.30
CA ILE A 139 11.62 2.20 -4.17
C ILE A 139 12.06 1.97 -5.62
N THR A 140 13.03 2.73 -6.11
CA THR A 140 13.52 2.61 -7.50
C THR A 140 14.10 1.22 -7.78
N GLU A 141 14.92 0.71 -6.86
CA GLU A 141 15.50 -0.63 -6.95
C GLU A 141 14.43 -1.74 -6.93
N PHE A 142 13.46 -1.66 -6.01
CA PHE A 142 12.42 -2.67 -5.89
C PHE A 142 11.46 -2.66 -7.07
N VAL A 143 11.06 -1.50 -7.58
CA VAL A 143 10.25 -1.40 -8.82
C VAL A 143 10.95 -2.12 -9.97
N LYS A 144 12.26 -1.87 -10.14
CA LYS A 144 13.07 -2.56 -11.17
C LYS A 144 13.18 -4.06 -10.91
N LEU A 145 13.38 -4.47 -9.66
CA LEU A 145 13.53 -5.87 -9.27
C LEU A 145 12.26 -6.68 -9.56
N ILE A 146 11.09 -6.16 -9.16
CA ILE A 146 9.82 -6.87 -9.33
C ILE A 146 9.41 -7.02 -10.81
N GLY A 147 9.71 -6.01 -11.63
CA GLY A 147 9.50 -6.04 -13.08
C GLY A 147 10.59 -6.79 -13.86
N GLY A 148 11.67 -7.21 -13.19
CA GLY A 148 12.80 -7.90 -13.79
C GLY A 148 12.68 -9.42 -13.78
N THR A 149 13.81 -10.10 -13.97
CA THR A 149 13.93 -11.57 -14.00
C THR A 149 14.39 -12.16 -12.66
N ALA A 150 14.37 -11.37 -11.58
CA ALA A 150 14.75 -11.84 -10.25
C ALA A 150 13.88 -13.04 -9.83
N PRO A 151 14.40 -13.97 -9.00
CA PRO A 151 13.62 -15.07 -8.46
C PRO A 151 12.38 -14.57 -7.70
N ASP A 152 11.26 -15.29 -7.79
CA ASP A 152 10.02 -14.88 -7.12
C ASP A 152 10.21 -14.77 -5.59
N SER A 153 11.11 -15.55 -4.97
CA SER A 153 11.45 -15.41 -3.54
C SER A 153 12.09 -14.06 -3.19
N GLU A 154 12.93 -13.51 -4.07
CA GLU A 154 13.50 -12.16 -3.88
C GLU A 154 12.45 -11.08 -4.15
N LYS A 155 11.62 -11.29 -5.20
CA LYS A 155 10.50 -10.39 -5.50
C LYS A 155 9.52 -10.31 -4.34
N ALA A 156 9.26 -11.40 -3.63
CA ALA A 156 8.34 -11.40 -2.49
C ALA A 156 8.77 -10.41 -1.39
N VAL A 157 10.05 -10.42 -1.02
CA VAL A 157 10.61 -9.49 -0.04
C VAL A 157 10.60 -8.05 -0.59
N ALA A 158 10.91 -7.88 -1.87
CA ALA A 158 10.86 -6.58 -2.53
C ALA A 158 9.43 -6.01 -2.59
N ILE A 159 8.41 -6.83 -2.84
CA ILE A 159 7.00 -6.43 -2.84
C ILE A 159 6.61 -5.93 -1.45
N ALA A 160 6.89 -6.69 -0.39
CA ALA A 160 6.55 -6.29 0.98
C ALA A 160 7.24 -4.97 1.39
N TRP A 161 8.52 -4.80 1.04
CA TRP A 161 9.21 -3.52 1.24
C TRP A 161 8.60 -2.40 0.38
N LEU A 162 8.31 -2.65 -0.90
CA LEU A 162 7.79 -1.64 -1.81
C LEU A 162 6.40 -1.15 -1.37
N GLU A 163 5.52 -2.04 -0.92
CA GLU A 163 4.22 -1.67 -0.35
C GLU A 163 4.39 -0.69 0.81
N HIS A 164 5.29 -1.00 1.74
CA HIS A 164 5.57 -0.17 2.90
C HIS A 164 6.17 1.18 2.50
N LEU A 165 7.27 1.19 1.73
CA LEU A 165 7.99 2.42 1.38
C LEU A 165 7.17 3.41 0.55
N ILE A 166 6.26 2.92 -0.30
CA ILE A 166 5.32 3.81 -1.00
C ILE A 166 4.39 4.49 0.01
N GLY A 167 3.94 3.79 1.05
CA GLY A 167 3.21 4.41 2.16
C GLY A 167 4.05 5.49 2.85
N ASP A 168 5.25 5.13 3.31
CA ASP A 168 6.15 5.99 4.07
C ASP A 168 6.40 7.31 3.35
N ILE A 169 6.83 7.25 2.09
CA ILE A 169 7.22 8.44 1.35
C ILE A 169 6.04 9.40 1.09
N HIS A 170 4.80 8.95 1.30
CA HIS A 170 3.61 9.79 1.22
C HIS A 170 3.25 10.46 2.55
N GLN A 171 3.84 10.02 3.67
CA GLN A 171 3.76 10.69 4.97
C GLN A 171 4.71 11.91 4.95
N PRO A 172 4.20 13.15 5.13
CA PRO A 172 5.00 14.37 5.03
C PRO A 172 6.34 14.38 5.79
N LEU A 173 6.38 13.83 6.99
CA LEU A 173 7.54 13.81 7.88
C LEU A 173 8.57 12.72 7.55
N HIS A 174 8.27 11.81 6.62
CA HIS A 174 9.24 10.84 6.08
C HIS A 174 10.11 11.41 4.95
N SER A 175 9.91 12.68 4.62
CA SER A 175 10.67 13.37 3.58
C SER A 175 11.26 14.70 4.08
N SER A 176 11.37 14.89 5.40
CA SER A 176 11.64 16.20 6.00
C SER A 176 12.49 16.09 7.26
N ALA A 177 13.64 16.76 7.26
CA ALA A 177 14.41 17.03 8.47
C ALA A 177 14.49 18.54 8.70
N ARG A 178 13.64 19.06 9.61
CA ARG A 178 13.63 20.50 9.91
C ARG A 178 14.77 20.83 10.87
N VAL A 179 15.60 21.79 10.48
CA VAL A 179 16.74 22.28 11.26
C VAL A 179 16.39 23.60 11.94
N THR A 180 16.61 23.65 13.25
CA THR A 180 16.40 24.82 14.11
C THR A 180 17.62 25.02 15.01
N ASP A 181 17.68 26.13 15.76
CA ASP A 181 18.74 26.35 16.75
C ASP A 181 18.74 25.28 17.86
N THR A 182 17.57 24.72 18.18
CA THR A 182 17.43 23.64 19.17
C THR A 182 17.66 22.24 18.57
N GLU A 183 17.50 22.09 17.26
CA GLU A 183 17.74 20.86 16.51
C GLU A 183 18.73 21.09 15.34
N PRO A 184 20.02 21.36 15.61
CA PRO A 184 20.99 21.68 14.56
C PRO A 184 21.31 20.49 13.63
N LYS A 185 20.93 19.27 14.04
CA LYS A 185 21.05 18.04 13.25
C LYS A 185 19.74 17.62 12.57
N GLY A 186 18.75 18.50 12.55
CA GLY A 186 17.40 18.16 12.13
C GLY A 186 16.58 17.55 13.28
N ASP A 187 15.27 17.67 13.17
CA ASP A 187 14.30 17.20 14.15
C ASP A 187 13.85 15.74 13.96
N GLN A 188 14.57 14.99 13.11
CA GLN A 188 14.34 13.58 12.81
C GLN A 188 12.90 13.30 12.34
N GLY A 189 12.44 14.00 11.29
CA GLY A 189 11.06 13.88 10.84
C GLY A 189 10.05 14.29 11.90
N GLY A 190 10.35 15.30 12.73
CA GLY A 190 9.47 15.71 13.82
C GLY A 190 9.43 14.78 15.04
N ASN A 191 10.24 13.72 15.09
CA ASN A 191 10.36 12.87 16.30
C ASN A 191 10.87 13.67 17.51
N LEU A 192 11.68 14.71 17.29
CA LEU A 192 12.17 15.59 18.34
C LEU A 192 11.20 16.74 18.68
N PHE A 193 10.07 16.87 17.96
CA PHE A 193 9.05 17.87 18.26
C PHE A 193 8.04 17.31 19.26
N SER A 194 8.19 17.67 20.54
CA SER A 194 7.26 17.25 21.61
C SER A 194 5.89 17.94 21.46
N LEU A 195 4.81 17.18 21.65
CA LEU A 195 3.43 17.66 21.73
C LEU A 195 2.87 17.64 23.16
N THR A 196 3.71 17.25 24.12
CA THR A 196 3.36 17.21 25.54
C THR A 196 4.30 18.09 26.36
N PRO A 197 3.85 18.64 27.51
CA PRO A 197 4.70 19.40 28.42
C PRO A 197 5.98 18.64 28.81
N LYS A 198 7.06 19.37 29.08
CA LYS A 198 8.41 18.81 29.32
C LYS A 198 8.47 17.83 30.50
N ASP A 199 7.61 18.01 31.49
CA ASP A 199 7.48 17.21 32.70
C ASP A 199 6.54 16.00 32.54
N THR A 200 5.97 15.78 31.35
CA THR A 200 5.14 14.61 31.05
C THR A 200 5.97 13.32 31.19
N PRO A 201 5.47 12.30 31.94
CA PRO A 201 6.11 11.00 32.04
C PRO A 201 6.42 10.40 30.67
N ARG A 202 7.58 9.74 30.52
CA ARG A 202 8.08 9.25 29.22
C ARG A 202 7.09 8.36 28.47
N ASP A 203 6.35 7.53 29.20
CA ASP A 203 5.31 6.63 28.67
C ASP A 203 4.05 7.35 28.17
N LYS A 204 3.92 8.64 28.47
CA LYS A 204 2.80 9.51 28.07
C LYS A 204 3.23 10.64 27.14
N GLN A 205 4.50 10.69 26.76
CA GLN A 205 5.00 11.69 25.83
C GLN A 205 4.50 11.40 24.41
N GLU A 206 4.02 12.43 23.73
CA GLU A 206 3.70 12.36 22.30
C GLU A 206 4.63 13.28 21.52
N ASN A 207 4.96 12.89 20.30
CA ASN A 207 5.72 13.70 19.36
C ASN A 207 4.96 13.90 18.05
N LEU A 208 5.41 14.86 17.26
CA LEU A 208 4.76 15.24 16.01
C LEU A 208 4.77 14.12 14.97
N HIS A 209 5.84 13.33 14.90
CA HIS A 209 5.95 12.22 13.94
C HIS A 209 4.85 11.19 14.17
N TRP A 210 4.78 10.65 15.39
CA TRP A 210 3.76 9.70 15.82
C TRP A 210 2.34 10.26 15.69
N PHE A 211 2.17 11.57 15.92
CA PHE A 211 0.89 12.22 15.70
C PHE A 211 0.44 12.15 14.24
N TRP A 212 1.36 12.37 13.29
CA TRP A 212 1.09 12.29 11.87
C TRP A 212 0.94 10.86 11.37
N ASP A 213 1.75 9.92 11.85
CA ASP A 213 1.61 8.50 11.51
C ASP A 213 0.22 7.96 11.86
N SER A 214 -0.33 8.42 12.99
CA SER A 214 -1.66 8.04 13.47
C SER A 214 -2.78 9.01 13.11
N MET A 215 -2.61 9.85 12.07
CA MET A 215 -3.59 10.89 11.71
C MET A 215 -5.00 10.32 11.49
N VAL A 216 -5.12 9.14 10.85
CA VAL A 216 -6.43 8.53 10.57
C VAL A 216 -7.11 8.08 11.86
N VAL A 217 -6.48 7.19 12.64
CA VAL A 217 -7.08 6.61 13.86
C VAL A 217 -7.37 7.65 14.94
N ARG A 218 -6.57 8.73 14.99
CA ARG A 218 -6.80 9.85 15.93
C ARG A 218 -8.05 10.64 15.61
N ASN A 219 -8.40 10.77 14.34
CA ASN A 219 -9.58 11.53 13.91
C ASN A 219 -10.81 10.64 13.67
N ILE A 220 -10.59 9.37 13.33
CA ILE A 220 -11.65 8.39 13.04
C ILE A 220 -11.36 7.14 13.88
N PRO A 221 -11.61 7.15 15.19
CA PRO A 221 -11.33 6.01 16.05
C PRO A 221 -12.27 4.83 15.78
N ASN A 222 -11.75 3.61 15.85
CA ASN A 222 -12.54 2.37 15.82
C ASN A 222 -13.29 2.15 17.14
N THR A 223 -14.24 3.03 17.47
CA THR A 223 -14.99 3.02 18.76
C THR A 223 -15.89 1.81 18.93
N LYS A 224 -16.26 1.15 17.82
CA LYS A 224 -17.07 -0.06 17.82
C LYS A 224 -16.24 -1.33 18.00
N ASN A 225 -14.91 -1.21 18.04
CA ASN A 225 -13.97 -2.32 18.14
C ASN A 225 -14.27 -3.43 17.13
N VAL A 226 -14.63 -3.05 15.90
CA VAL A 226 -14.85 -4.02 14.82
C VAL A 226 -13.49 -4.51 14.32
N CYS A 227 -13.47 -5.64 13.62
CA CYS A 227 -12.24 -6.17 13.05
C CYS A 227 -11.65 -5.17 12.02
N ASP A 228 -10.33 -5.19 11.84
CA ASP A 228 -9.60 -4.30 10.92
C ASP A 228 -10.28 -4.16 9.57
N ILE A 229 -10.65 -5.28 8.94
CA ILE A 229 -11.36 -5.31 7.66
C ILE A 229 -12.63 -4.45 7.64
N ASP A 230 -13.50 -4.61 8.63
CA ASP A 230 -14.79 -3.91 8.73
C ASP A 230 -14.60 -2.42 9.03
N PHE A 231 -13.46 -2.07 9.61
CA PHE A 231 -13.08 -0.70 9.87
C PHE A 231 -12.42 -0.02 8.66
N LEU A 232 -11.46 -0.67 8.02
CA LEU A 232 -10.59 -0.08 7.00
C LEU A 232 -11.25 0.01 5.62
N GLU A 233 -12.03 -1.00 5.23
CA GLU A 233 -12.64 -1.04 3.89
C GLU A 233 -13.60 0.14 3.64
N PRO A 234 -14.55 0.48 4.54
CA PRO A 234 -15.41 1.65 4.36
C PRO A 234 -14.62 2.96 4.32
N LEU A 235 -13.53 3.08 5.08
CA LEU A 235 -12.67 4.28 5.10
C LEU A 235 -11.94 4.45 3.76
N ALA A 236 -11.25 3.40 3.31
CA ALA A 236 -10.52 3.41 2.04
C ALA A 236 -11.47 3.70 0.86
N ASN A 237 -12.66 3.09 0.85
CA ASN A 237 -13.70 3.38 -0.15
C ASN A 237 -14.20 4.83 -0.07
N GLY A 238 -14.34 5.37 1.14
CA GLY A 238 -14.67 6.78 1.37
C GLY A 238 -13.58 7.73 0.81
N PHE A 239 -12.32 7.39 1.00
CA PHE A 239 -11.19 8.17 0.51
C PHE A 239 -11.11 8.12 -1.02
N MET A 240 -11.23 6.94 -1.64
CA MET A 240 -11.29 6.81 -3.10
C MET A 240 -12.48 7.55 -3.72
N LYS A 241 -13.64 7.57 -3.04
CA LYS A 241 -14.80 8.36 -3.50
C LYS A 241 -14.52 9.87 -3.46
N LYS A 242 -13.80 10.33 -2.42
CA LYS A 242 -13.44 11.75 -2.25
C LYS A 242 -12.33 12.18 -3.20
N TYR A 243 -11.39 11.28 -3.48
CA TYR A 243 -10.24 11.47 -4.37
C TYR A 243 -10.25 10.39 -5.45
N PRO A 244 -11.14 10.50 -6.45
CA PRO A 244 -11.28 9.46 -7.47
C PRO A 244 -10.07 9.43 -8.40
N PHE A 245 -9.75 8.23 -8.90
CA PHE A 245 -8.53 7.96 -9.67
C PHE A 245 -8.34 8.88 -10.89
N ASP A 246 -9.40 9.10 -11.65
CA ASP A 246 -9.42 9.98 -12.84
C ASP A 246 -8.94 11.41 -12.53
N ARG A 247 -9.22 11.91 -11.32
CA ARG A 247 -8.79 13.23 -10.85
C ARG A 247 -7.34 13.26 -10.36
N MET A 248 -6.77 12.11 -10.01
CA MET A 248 -5.41 11.97 -9.50
C MET A 248 -4.42 11.43 -10.53
N GLN A 249 -4.90 10.90 -11.66
CA GLN A 249 -4.10 10.18 -12.66
C GLN A 249 -2.91 11.00 -13.18
N SER A 250 -3.10 12.30 -13.41
CA SER A 250 -2.04 13.19 -13.90
C SER A 250 -0.92 13.42 -12.90
N ARG A 251 -1.14 13.14 -11.61
CA ARG A 251 -0.17 13.30 -10.52
C ARG A 251 0.57 12.01 -10.18
N LEU A 252 0.25 10.88 -10.80
CA LEU A 252 0.83 9.59 -10.43
C LEU A 252 2.36 9.60 -10.56
N ALA A 253 2.90 10.16 -11.64
CA ALA A 253 4.34 10.33 -11.86
C ALA A 253 5.15 9.06 -11.50
N LEU A 254 4.74 7.90 -12.03
CA LEU A 254 5.19 6.57 -11.57
C LEU A 254 6.71 6.34 -11.73
N SER A 255 7.31 7.01 -12.71
CA SER A 255 8.76 6.96 -12.99
C SER A 255 9.58 7.97 -12.19
N ASP A 256 8.96 8.78 -11.33
CA ASP A 256 9.63 9.84 -10.56
C ASP A 256 9.23 9.81 -9.08
N PRO A 257 9.73 8.82 -8.29
CA PRO A 257 9.50 8.78 -6.85
C PRO A 257 9.97 10.04 -6.10
N ALA A 258 10.99 10.74 -6.62
CA ALA A 258 11.49 11.96 -6.01
C ALA A 258 10.43 13.08 -6.03
N SER A 259 9.58 13.14 -7.06
CA SER A 259 8.42 14.04 -7.05
C SER A 259 7.44 13.74 -5.92
N TRP A 260 7.28 12.48 -5.51
CA TRP A 260 6.36 12.09 -4.43
C TRP A 260 6.88 12.58 -3.08
N ALA A 261 8.18 12.41 -2.83
CA ALA A 261 8.85 12.95 -1.64
C ALA A 261 8.78 14.48 -1.60
N LYS A 262 8.94 15.15 -2.76
CA LYS A 262 8.80 16.61 -2.86
C LYS A 262 7.40 17.09 -2.50
N GLU A 263 6.35 16.37 -2.89
CA GLU A 263 4.98 16.65 -2.44
C GLU A 263 4.87 16.52 -0.91
N SER A 264 5.38 15.44 -0.32
CA SER A 264 5.41 15.22 1.13
C SER A 264 6.14 16.34 1.87
N LEU A 265 7.33 16.71 1.41
CA LEU A 265 8.10 17.82 1.95
C LEU A 265 7.35 19.17 1.86
N THR A 266 6.63 19.40 0.76
CA THR A 266 5.82 20.61 0.61
C THR A 266 4.71 20.68 1.66
N PHE A 267 4.03 19.55 1.94
CA PHE A 267 3.07 19.46 3.05
C PHE A 267 3.76 19.62 4.41
N ALA A 268 4.98 19.09 4.58
CA ALA A 268 5.74 19.28 5.81
C ALA A 268 5.97 20.77 6.10
N GLN A 269 6.46 21.50 5.10
CA GLN A 269 6.81 22.91 5.22
C GLN A 269 5.60 23.82 5.41
N ASN A 270 4.48 23.55 4.72
CA ASN A 270 3.33 24.46 4.68
C ASN A 270 2.21 24.10 5.65
N ASP A 271 2.09 22.82 6.01
CA ASP A 271 0.93 22.28 6.71
C ASP A 271 1.29 21.57 8.01
N VAL A 272 2.39 20.81 8.05
CA VAL A 272 2.86 20.16 9.28
C VAL A 272 3.44 21.20 10.24
N TYR A 273 4.46 21.94 9.82
CA TYR A 273 5.07 22.99 10.64
C TYR A 273 4.36 24.34 10.44
N SER A 274 3.03 24.33 10.60
CA SER A 274 2.21 25.54 10.51
C SER A 274 2.47 26.49 11.69
N ALA A 275 2.11 27.76 11.52
CA ALA A 275 2.33 28.79 12.53
C ALA A 275 1.54 28.57 13.84
N ASP A 276 0.47 27.77 13.81
CA ASP A 276 -0.33 27.40 14.98
C ASP A 276 0.15 26.12 15.69
N LEU A 277 1.24 25.50 15.22
CA LEU A 277 1.86 24.36 15.90
C LEU A 277 2.79 24.85 17.03
N ILE A 278 2.46 24.50 18.27
CA ILE A 278 3.18 24.91 19.47
C ILE A 278 3.87 23.70 20.09
N ARG A 279 5.16 23.84 20.42
CA ARG A 279 5.92 22.78 21.07
C ARG A 279 5.42 22.59 22.50
N GLY A 280 5.20 21.33 22.88
CA GLY A 280 4.71 20.94 24.20
C GLY A 280 3.18 20.98 24.33
N GLU A 281 2.47 21.26 23.25
CA GLU A 281 1.00 21.31 23.21
C GLU A 281 0.44 20.39 22.13
N MET A 282 -0.69 19.76 22.41
CA MET A 282 -1.41 18.95 21.42
C MET A 282 -2.00 19.87 20.33
N PRO A 283 -1.94 19.47 19.05
CA PRO A 283 -2.44 20.32 17.97
C PRO A 283 -3.95 20.61 18.10
N SER A 284 -4.35 21.81 17.65
CA SER A 284 -5.74 22.25 17.65
C SER A 284 -6.63 21.37 16.76
N ASP A 285 -7.95 21.35 16.99
CA ASP A 285 -8.87 20.60 16.12
C ASP A 285 -8.87 21.09 14.66
N LYS A 286 -8.54 22.37 14.45
CA LYS A 286 -8.34 22.92 13.10
C LYS A 286 -7.14 22.24 12.43
N TYR A 287 -6.04 22.10 13.16
CA TYR A 287 -4.86 21.37 12.70
C TYR A 287 -5.19 19.91 12.38
N LYS A 288 -5.88 19.20 13.29
CA LYS A 288 -6.23 17.78 13.08
C LYS A 288 -7.10 17.58 11.84
N LYS A 289 -8.12 18.42 11.64
CA LYS A 289 -9.00 18.36 10.46
C LYS A 289 -8.24 18.62 9.15
N LYS A 290 -7.30 19.57 9.16
CA LYS A 290 -6.45 19.87 8.00
C LYS A 290 -5.49 18.71 7.71
N GLY A 291 -4.83 18.20 8.75
CA GLY A 291 -3.94 17.04 8.69
C GLY A 291 -4.65 15.80 8.17
N LEU A 292 -5.87 15.51 8.65
CA LEU A 292 -6.67 14.40 8.14
C LEU A 292 -6.95 14.56 6.65
N LYS A 293 -7.38 15.74 6.18
CA LYS A 293 -7.63 15.97 4.75
C LYS A 293 -6.40 15.66 3.90
N ILE A 294 -5.21 16.06 4.37
CA ILE A 294 -3.93 15.78 3.71
C ILE A 294 -3.64 14.28 3.74
N ALA A 295 -3.75 13.64 4.90
CA ALA A 295 -3.52 12.20 5.05
C ALA A 295 -4.43 11.37 4.11
N GLU A 296 -5.73 11.67 4.05
CA GLU A 296 -6.65 11.00 3.13
C GLU A 296 -6.20 11.12 1.66
N GLU A 297 -5.77 12.32 1.23
CA GLU A 297 -5.28 12.56 -0.12
C GLU A 297 -3.97 11.78 -0.39
N ARG A 298 -3.02 11.85 0.54
CA ARG A 298 -1.71 11.20 0.44
C ARG A 298 -1.81 9.68 0.42
N LEU A 299 -2.60 9.10 1.33
CA LEU A 299 -2.85 7.65 1.41
C LEU A 299 -3.52 7.13 0.13
N THR A 300 -4.47 7.90 -0.42
CA THR A 300 -5.17 7.53 -1.66
C THR A 300 -4.22 7.57 -2.86
N LEU A 301 -3.43 8.65 -2.97
CA LEU A 301 -2.45 8.78 -4.05
C LEU A 301 -1.36 7.70 -3.98
N ALA A 302 -0.91 7.36 -2.77
CA ALA A 302 0.02 6.26 -2.51
C ALA A 302 -0.55 4.93 -3.02
N GLY A 303 -1.81 4.64 -2.69
CA GLY A 303 -2.48 3.42 -3.12
C GLY A 303 -2.64 3.33 -4.63
N TYR A 304 -3.02 4.43 -5.29
CA TYR A 304 -3.10 4.46 -6.75
C TYR A 304 -1.75 4.29 -7.42
N ARG A 305 -0.70 4.95 -6.91
CA ARG A 305 0.68 4.79 -7.42
C ARG A 305 1.13 3.34 -7.28
N MET A 306 0.95 2.75 -6.10
CA MET A 306 1.29 1.35 -5.82
C MET A 306 0.55 0.36 -6.73
N GLY A 307 -0.77 0.50 -6.87
CA GLY A 307 -1.56 -0.38 -7.72
C GLY A 307 -1.15 -0.29 -9.20
N GLU A 308 -0.86 0.91 -9.69
CA GLU A 308 -0.39 1.09 -11.07
C GLU A 308 1.05 0.58 -11.27
N ILE A 309 1.93 0.69 -10.27
CA ILE A 309 3.26 0.07 -10.31
C ILE A 309 3.14 -1.44 -10.44
N PHE A 310 2.28 -2.09 -9.66
CA PHE A 310 2.06 -3.53 -9.78
C PHE A 310 1.41 -3.92 -11.11
N ASN A 311 0.46 -3.11 -11.62
CA ASN A 311 -0.10 -3.30 -12.95
C ASN A 311 0.98 -3.19 -14.05
N GLN A 312 1.93 -2.25 -13.96
CA GLN A 312 3.03 -2.13 -14.92
C GLN A 312 4.05 -3.27 -14.80
N ALA A 313 4.33 -3.74 -13.58
CA ALA A 313 5.33 -4.77 -13.33
C ALA A 313 4.83 -6.18 -13.71
N PHE A 314 3.55 -6.47 -13.47
CA PHE A 314 2.99 -7.82 -13.57
C PHE A 314 1.81 -7.95 -14.53
N GLY A 315 1.28 -6.84 -15.03
CA GLY A 315 0.27 -6.88 -16.08
C GLY A 315 0.84 -7.54 -17.32
N ALA A 316 0.00 -8.26 -18.06
CA ALA A 316 0.37 -8.68 -19.39
C ALA A 316 0.78 -7.41 -20.17
N LYS A 317 2.00 -7.38 -20.72
CA LYS A 317 2.31 -6.39 -21.75
C LYS A 317 1.21 -6.55 -22.78
N ALA A 318 0.57 -5.46 -23.18
CA ALA A 318 -0.24 -5.48 -24.38
C ALA A 318 0.69 -5.89 -25.52
N THR A 319 0.80 -7.19 -25.77
CA THR A 319 1.10 -7.68 -27.09
C THR A 319 -0.03 -7.09 -27.91
N VAL A 320 0.30 -6.09 -28.72
CA VAL A 320 -0.48 -5.83 -29.92
C VAL A 320 -0.40 -7.15 -30.65
N ALA A 321 -1.38 -8.02 -30.39
CA ALA A 321 -1.56 -9.21 -31.18
C ALA A 321 -1.63 -8.67 -32.60
N SER A 322 -0.65 -9.05 -33.41
CA SER A 322 -0.79 -8.96 -34.86
C SER A 322 -2.19 -9.41 -35.18
N ALA A 323 -2.86 -8.66 -36.05
CA ALA A 323 -4.27 -8.78 -36.42
C ALA A 323 -4.63 -10.15 -37.02
N GLU A 324 -4.53 -11.21 -36.24
CA GLU A 324 -5.31 -12.42 -36.39
C GLU A 324 -6.41 -12.31 -35.34
N ALA A 325 -7.47 -11.63 -35.76
CA ALA A 325 -8.70 -11.47 -35.00
C ALA A 325 -9.08 -12.82 -34.40
N ILE A 326 -9.19 -12.86 -33.06
CA ILE A 326 -9.99 -13.89 -32.40
C ILE A 326 -11.36 -13.81 -33.10
N PRO A 327 -11.78 -14.85 -33.85
CA PRO A 327 -13.02 -14.75 -34.60
C PRO A 327 -14.15 -14.50 -33.60
N CYS A 328 -15.07 -13.62 -33.97
CA CYS A 328 -16.29 -13.34 -33.23
C CYS A 328 -17.13 -14.62 -33.14
N LYS A 329 -16.84 -15.48 -32.16
CA LYS A 329 -17.49 -16.78 -31.96
C LYS A 329 -18.14 -16.81 -30.58
N ILE A 330 -19.36 -17.31 -30.52
CA ILE A 330 -20.07 -17.56 -29.26
C ILE A 330 -19.41 -18.78 -28.60
N ILE A 331 -18.53 -18.54 -27.62
CA ILE A 331 -17.85 -19.61 -26.89
C ILE A 331 -18.71 -20.04 -25.69
N ARG A 332 -18.98 -21.34 -25.55
CA ARG A 332 -19.49 -21.94 -24.31
C ARG A 332 -18.33 -22.46 -23.46
N LYS A 333 -18.42 -22.31 -22.13
CA LYS A 333 -18.03 -23.34 -21.16
C LYS A 333 -18.71 -23.11 -19.81
N VAL A 334 -19.15 -24.21 -19.21
CA VAL A 334 -19.79 -24.33 -17.89
C VAL A 334 -18.90 -23.79 -16.77
N MET A 335 -19.46 -22.92 -15.93
CA MET A 335 -18.94 -22.60 -14.59
C MET A 335 -20.10 -22.50 -13.59
N TYR A 336 -19.77 -22.80 -12.33
CA TYR A 336 -20.57 -22.66 -11.11
C TYR A 336 -21.61 -21.53 -11.15
N PRO A 337 -22.76 -21.71 -10.47
CA PRO A 337 -23.90 -20.83 -10.64
C PRO A 337 -23.55 -19.38 -10.23
N ILE A 338 -23.66 -18.47 -11.20
CA ILE A 338 -23.58 -17.03 -10.97
C ILE A 338 -24.96 -16.59 -10.45
N THR A 339 -25.19 -16.76 -9.14
CA THR A 339 -26.42 -16.28 -8.50
C THR A 339 -26.27 -14.83 -8.09
N LYS A 340 -27.28 -13.98 -8.35
CA LYS A 340 -27.36 -12.63 -7.75
C LYS A 340 -27.59 -12.64 -6.23
N THR A 341 -27.86 -13.80 -5.63
CA THR A 341 -28.19 -13.97 -4.20
C THR A 341 -27.52 -15.22 -3.62
N SER A 342 -27.06 -15.14 -2.37
CA SER A 342 -26.39 -16.23 -1.64
C SER A 342 -27.39 -17.34 -1.24
N SER A 343 -27.60 -18.31 -2.13
CA SER A 343 -28.43 -19.50 -1.87
C SER A 343 -27.57 -20.77 -1.78
N VAL A 344 -27.89 -21.65 -0.81
CA VAL A 344 -27.17 -22.91 -0.50
C VAL A 344 -27.54 -24.07 -1.44
N LYS A 345 -28.61 -23.94 -2.25
CA LYS A 345 -28.92 -24.92 -3.30
C LYS A 345 -28.38 -24.44 -4.63
N GLN A 346 -27.28 -25.07 -5.07
CA GLN A 346 -26.61 -24.79 -6.33
C GLN A 346 -26.83 -25.97 -7.30
N THR A 347 -27.60 -25.74 -8.36
CA THR A 347 -27.73 -26.67 -9.50
C THR A 347 -26.83 -26.18 -10.64
N LEU A 348 -26.12 -27.11 -11.28
CA LEU A 348 -25.31 -26.80 -12.46
C LEU A 348 -26.23 -26.31 -13.59
N GLU A 349 -26.01 -25.08 -14.06
CA GLU A 349 -26.70 -24.52 -15.22
C GLU A 349 -25.70 -24.27 -16.36
N ILE A 350 -26.19 -24.32 -17.60
CA ILE A 350 -25.43 -24.04 -18.81
C ILE A 350 -25.80 -22.63 -19.29
N ALA A 351 -24.82 -21.76 -19.51
CA ALA A 351 -25.06 -20.41 -20.04
C ALA A 351 -24.55 -20.28 -21.49
N LEU A 352 -25.28 -19.52 -22.31
CA LEU A 352 -24.83 -19.05 -23.62
C LEU A 352 -24.28 -17.63 -23.46
N LEU A 353 -23.02 -17.42 -23.84
CA LEU A 353 -22.31 -16.15 -23.65
C LEU A 353 -22.03 -15.47 -24.99
N ASP A 354 -22.34 -14.19 -25.09
CA ASP A 354 -21.97 -13.36 -26.23
C ASP A 354 -20.65 -12.63 -25.94
N LEU A 355 -19.62 -12.91 -26.75
CA LEU A 355 -18.28 -12.32 -26.62
C LEU A 355 -18.05 -11.09 -27.51
N CYS A 356 -19.12 -10.60 -28.16
CA CYS A 356 -19.08 -9.49 -29.12
C CYS A 356 -20.10 -8.39 -28.78
N PRO A 357 -20.09 -7.85 -27.55
CA PRO A 357 -21.06 -6.82 -27.21
C PRO A 357 -20.86 -5.53 -28.03
N THR A 358 -21.95 -4.92 -28.47
CA THR A 358 -21.95 -3.72 -29.34
C THR A 358 -22.04 -2.39 -28.58
N GLN A 359 -22.15 -2.42 -27.24
CA GLN A 359 -22.32 -1.24 -26.37
C GLN A 359 -21.30 -1.23 -25.23
N VAL A 360 -20.87 -0.04 -24.81
CA VAL A 360 -19.91 0.15 -23.70
C VAL A 360 -20.66 0.14 -22.35
N ALA A 361 -20.56 -0.96 -21.60
CA ALA A 361 -21.11 -1.09 -20.25
C ALA A 361 -20.15 -1.91 -19.37
N SER A 362 -20.21 -1.73 -18.05
CA SER A 362 -19.41 -2.52 -17.09
C SER A 362 -19.90 -3.97 -17.10
N ARG A 363 -19.12 -4.89 -17.68
CA ARG A 363 -19.49 -6.30 -17.84
C ARG A 363 -18.63 -7.26 -17.03
N PRO A 364 -19.16 -8.44 -16.70
CA PRO A 364 -18.33 -9.53 -16.20
C PRO A 364 -17.31 -9.95 -17.27
N MET A 365 -16.09 -10.27 -16.82
CA MET A 365 -15.02 -10.80 -17.66
C MET A 365 -14.77 -12.26 -17.32
N TYR A 366 -14.41 -13.05 -18.33
CA TYR A 366 -14.04 -14.44 -18.17
C TYR A 366 -12.69 -14.74 -18.83
N SER A 367 -11.91 -15.62 -18.20
CA SER A 367 -10.61 -16.09 -18.72
C SER A 367 -10.81 -17.30 -19.62
N PHE A 368 -10.40 -17.18 -20.87
CA PHE A 368 -10.36 -18.26 -21.85
C PHE A 368 -8.93 -18.76 -22.00
N PHE A 369 -8.76 -20.06 -22.25
CA PHE A 369 -7.47 -20.60 -22.69
C PHE A 369 -7.56 -20.92 -24.18
N ILE A 370 -6.80 -20.20 -25.00
CA ILE A 370 -6.76 -20.38 -26.46
C ILE A 370 -5.31 -20.67 -26.83
N GLY A 371 -5.06 -21.84 -27.43
CA GLY A 371 -3.70 -22.23 -27.81
C GLY A 371 -2.71 -22.36 -26.64
N GLY A 372 -3.20 -22.55 -25.41
CA GLY A 372 -2.36 -22.60 -24.20
C GLY A 372 -2.11 -21.23 -23.54
N GLU A 373 -2.56 -20.14 -24.16
CA GLU A 373 -2.48 -18.79 -23.60
C GLU A 373 -3.81 -18.36 -22.98
N MET A 374 -3.74 -17.63 -21.86
CA MET A 374 -4.91 -17.11 -21.18
C MET A 374 -5.31 -15.76 -21.78
N VAL A 375 -6.57 -15.63 -22.20
CA VAL A 375 -7.15 -14.43 -22.80
C VAL A 375 -8.39 -14.03 -22.01
N MET A 376 -8.45 -12.77 -21.58
CA MET A 376 -9.63 -12.22 -20.88
C MET A 376 -10.59 -11.58 -21.88
N LYS A 377 -11.88 -11.89 -21.79
CA LYS A 377 -12.92 -11.30 -22.64
C LYS A 377 -14.14 -10.92 -21.80
N GLU A 378 -14.67 -9.72 -22.08
CA GLU A 378 -16.01 -9.32 -21.63
C GLU A 378 -17.05 -10.20 -22.31
N TYR A 379 -18.16 -10.47 -21.61
CA TYR A 379 -19.26 -11.22 -22.16
C TYR A 379 -20.62 -10.73 -21.65
N ASP A 380 -21.65 -10.93 -22.46
CA ASP A 380 -23.06 -10.85 -22.03
C ASP A 380 -23.64 -12.26 -21.88
N VAL A 381 -24.41 -12.48 -20.81
CA VAL A 381 -25.17 -13.73 -20.65
C VAL A 381 -26.43 -13.62 -21.49
N VAL A 382 -26.49 -14.37 -22.59
CA VAL A 382 -27.66 -14.40 -23.48
C VAL A 382 -28.81 -15.15 -22.80
N ARG A 383 -28.53 -16.35 -22.26
CA ARG A 383 -29.53 -17.20 -21.58
C ARG A 383 -28.88 -18.34 -20.79
N THR A 384 -29.56 -18.84 -19.74
CA THR A 384 -29.17 -20.07 -19.01
C THR A 384 -30.16 -21.23 -19.24
N PHE A 385 -29.69 -22.46 -19.09
CA PHE A 385 -30.38 -23.73 -19.37
C PHE A 385 -30.06 -24.77 -18.30
N LYS A 386 -30.97 -25.73 -18.10
CA LYS A 386 -30.77 -26.82 -17.11
C LYS A 386 -30.00 -28.00 -17.67
N SER A 387 -29.88 -28.11 -19.01
CA SER A 387 -29.17 -29.19 -19.67
C SER A 387 -28.58 -28.76 -21.02
N GLU A 388 -27.62 -29.53 -21.51
CA GLU A 388 -26.97 -29.29 -22.80
C GLU A 388 -27.95 -29.41 -23.96
N ALA A 389 -28.88 -30.38 -23.85
CA ALA A 389 -29.92 -30.61 -24.84
C ALA A 389 -30.85 -29.39 -24.99
N GLU A 390 -31.23 -28.73 -23.89
CA GLU A 390 -32.01 -27.50 -23.92
C GLU A 390 -31.25 -26.36 -24.61
N ALA A 391 -29.95 -26.23 -24.33
CA ALA A 391 -29.09 -25.23 -24.96
C ALA A 391 -28.89 -25.49 -26.47
N ARG A 392 -28.76 -26.76 -26.89
CA ARG A 392 -28.70 -27.18 -28.31
C ARG A 392 -29.99 -26.84 -29.04
N LYS A 393 -31.14 -27.15 -28.44
CA LYS A 393 -32.45 -26.88 -29.01
C LYS A 393 -32.67 -25.37 -29.20
N TYR A 394 -32.43 -24.57 -28.17
CA TYR A 394 -32.56 -23.11 -28.26
C TYR A 394 -31.66 -22.51 -29.35
N ALA A 395 -30.42 -22.97 -29.44
CA ALA A 395 -29.51 -22.54 -30.49
C ALA A 395 -30.04 -22.84 -31.91
N ALA A 396 -30.53 -24.06 -32.14
CA ALA A 396 -31.11 -24.46 -33.42
C ALA A 396 -32.37 -23.62 -33.75
N ASP A 397 -33.26 -23.44 -32.77
CA ASP A 397 -34.50 -22.67 -32.92
C ASP A 397 -34.24 -21.18 -33.22
N ASN A 398 -33.04 -20.67 -32.90
CA ASN A 398 -32.65 -19.26 -33.10
C ASN A 398 -31.54 -19.07 -34.14
N ASN A 399 -31.26 -20.08 -34.98
CA ASN A 399 -30.23 -20.04 -36.04
C ASN A 399 -28.80 -19.69 -35.53
N ILE A 400 -28.47 -20.09 -34.31
CA ILE A 400 -27.15 -19.90 -33.73
C ILE A 400 -26.28 -21.11 -34.10
N THR A 401 -25.47 -20.97 -35.14
CA THR A 401 -24.72 -22.07 -35.77
C THR A 401 -23.29 -22.24 -35.28
N ASP A 402 -22.69 -21.18 -34.72
CA ASP A 402 -21.31 -21.17 -34.25
C ASP A 402 -21.24 -21.38 -32.75
N ILE A 403 -21.45 -22.64 -32.31
CA ILE A 403 -21.38 -22.95 -30.89
C ILE A 403 -20.65 -24.26 -30.59
N SER A 404 -19.60 -24.17 -29.79
CA SER A 404 -18.89 -25.31 -29.20
C SER A 404 -19.55 -25.73 -27.87
N PHE A 405 -19.44 -26.99 -27.46
CA PHE A 405 -19.83 -27.46 -26.12
C PHE A 405 -18.64 -27.95 -25.34
#